data_AF-A0A200ILG9-F1
#
_entry.id   AF-A0A200ILG9-F1
#
_cell.length_a   1.000
_cell.length_b   1.000
_cell.length_c   1.000
_cell.angle_alpha   90.00
_cell.angle_beta   90.00
_cell.angle_gamma   90.00
#
_symmetry.space_group_name_H-M   'P 1'
#
loop_
_entity.id
_entity.type
_entity.pdbx_description
1 polymer ?
#
loop_
_entity_poly.entity_id
_entity_poly.type
_entity_poly.pdbx_seq_one_letter_code
_entity_poly.pdbx_strand_id
1 'polypeptide(L)'
;MEVGERIKQRRKELGYNADYLASKLGVSRSTIFRYEKGEIEKLPTEVLEKLAISLNTTPGYLMGWTEKPQDKLLNIYNQLDSKKQDEVYNFAKFKLNEQNKKIFTIAAHSDDPNKEITVKEFDDLNRYLDEADKNFDDK
;
A
#
# COMPACT_ATOMS: atom_id res chain seq x y z
N MET A 1 18.30 3.68 12.61
CA MET A 1 16.96 3.84 13.21
C MET A 1 16.83 2.88 14.37
N GLU A 2 16.85 3.42 15.58
CA GLU A 2 16.65 2.68 16.83
C GLU A 2 15.18 2.26 17.00
N VAL A 3 14.92 1.29 17.87
CA VAL A 3 13.56 0.76 18.14
C VAL A 3 12.60 1.87 18.58
N GLY A 4 13.05 2.76 19.47
CA GLY A 4 12.25 3.89 19.96
C GLY A 4 11.80 4.84 18.86
N GLU A 5 12.68 5.12 17.90
CA GLU A 5 12.36 5.98 16.74
C GLU A 5 11.30 5.34 15.85
N ARG A 6 11.40 4.02 15.62
CA ARG A 6 10.42 3.26 14.82
C ARG A 6 9.03 3.26 15.48
N ILE A 7 8.97 3.11 16.81
CA ILE A 7 7.72 3.20 17.59
C ILE A 7 7.10 4.59 17.41
N LYS A 8 7.88 5.66 17.61
CA LYS A 8 7.42 7.04 17.49
C LYS A 8 6.94 7.37 16.08
N GLN A 9 7.68 6.94 15.07
CA GLN A 9 7.32 7.14 13.67
C GLN A 9 5.99 6.44 13.37
N ARG A 10 5.87 5.15 13.71
CA ARG A 10 4.66 4.37 13.41
C ARG A 10 3.43 4.93 14.12
N ARG A 11 3.57 5.38 15.37
CA ARG A 11 2.50 6.06 16.11
C ARG A 11 2.00 7.29 15.36
N LYS A 12 2.92 8.13 14.84
CA LYS A 12 2.57 9.34 14.09
C LYS A 12 1.93 9.02 12.74
N GLU A 13 2.41 7.99 12.04
CA GLU A 13 1.82 7.52 10.77
C GLU A 13 0.34 7.12 10.95
N LEU A 14 -0.01 6.56 12.11
CA LEU A 14 -1.38 6.16 12.45
C LEU A 14 -2.22 7.29 13.08
N GLY A 15 -1.63 8.47 13.31
CA GLY A 15 -2.32 9.60 13.95
C GLY A 15 -2.59 9.40 15.46
N TYR A 16 -1.92 8.46 16.11
CA TYR A 16 -2.15 8.15 17.52
C TYR A 16 -1.41 9.12 18.46
N ASN A 17 -2.07 9.51 19.54
CA ASN A 17 -1.42 10.24 20.62
C ASN A 17 -0.68 9.27 21.57
N ALA A 18 0.24 9.78 22.39
CA ALA A 18 0.99 8.95 23.34
C ALA A 18 0.10 8.37 24.45
N ASP A 19 -0.97 9.08 24.81
CA ASP A 19 -1.95 8.65 25.84
C ASP A 19 -2.73 7.40 25.40
N TYR A 20 -2.99 7.27 24.10
CA TYR A 20 -3.69 6.14 23.49
C TYR A 20 -2.85 4.87 23.63
N LEU A 21 -1.56 4.94 23.28
CA LEU A 21 -0.64 3.82 23.51
C LEU A 21 -0.49 3.52 25.00
N ALA A 22 -0.36 4.54 25.84
CA ALA A 22 -0.28 4.36 27.29
C ALA A 22 -1.49 3.57 27.83
N SER A 23 -2.70 3.93 27.38
CA SER A 23 -3.94 3.24 27.76
C SER A 23 -4.00 1.79 27.26
N LYS A 24 -3.52 1.51 26.04
CA LYS A 24 -3.50 0.15 25.46
C LYS A 24 -2.49 -0.76 26.14
N LEU A 25 -1.37 -0.21 26.57
CA LEU A 25 -0.31 -0.95 27.24
C LEU A 25 -0.53 -1.07 28.77
N GLY A 26 -1.41 -0.25 29.35
CA GLY A 26 -1.58 -0.16 30.80
C GLY A 26 -0.39 0.51 31.50
N VAL A 27 0.27 1.45 30.82
CA VAL A 27 1.45 2.17 31.35
C VAL A 27 1.21 3.67 31.37
N SER A 28 2.09 4.43 32.02
CA SER A 28 2.00 5.89 32.02
C SER A 28 2.44 6.49 30.67
N ARG A 29 1.91 7.68 30.34
CA ARG A 29 2.37 8.48 29.18
C ARG A 29 3.89 8.69 29.19
N SER A 30 4.45 8.96 30.37
CA SER A 30 5.90 9.13 30.55
C SER A 30 6.67 7.87 30.14
N THR A 31 6.16 6.68 30.46
CA THR A 31 6.77 5.41 30.05
C THR A 31 6.82 5.26 28.53
N ILE A 32 5.76 5.66 27.81
CA ILE A 32 5.74 5.66 26.34
C ILE A 32 6.84 6.57 25.78
N PHE A 33 7.00 7.79 26.31
CA PHE A 33 8.08 8.67 25.86
C PHE A 33 9.47 8.11 26.14
N ARG A 34 9.66 7.40 27.26
CA ARG A 34 10.93 6.73 27.56
C ARG A 34 11.23 5.63 26.54
N TYR A 35 10.22 4.84 26.14
CA TYR A 35 10.36 3.87 25.05
C TYR A 35 10.69 4.56 23.72
N GLU A 36 9.98 5.63 23.36
CA GLU A 36 10.21 6.38 22.11
C GLU A 36 11.58 7.06 22.03
N LYS A 37 12.15 7.46 23.17
CA LYS A 37 13.49 8.06 23.26
C LYS A 37 14.62 7.03 23.37
N GLY A 38 14.31 5.75 23.57
CA GLY A 38 15.32 4.71 23.79
C GLY A 38 15.96 4.76 25.19
N GLU A 39 15.35 5.44 26.17
CA GLU A 39 15.84 5.46 27.56
C GLU A 39 15.66 4.11 28.28
N ILE A 40 14.91 3.19 27.67
CA ILE A 40 14.75 1.82 28.13
C ILE A 40 15.32 0.92 27.04
N GLU A 41 16.60 0.53 27.17
CA GLU A 41 17.30 -0.32 26.21
C GLU A 41 16.65 -1.71 26.03
N LYS A 42 16.09 -2.26 27.12
CA LYS A 42 15.48 -3.59 27.12
C LYS A 42 13.98 -3.48 27.31
N LEU A 43 13.22 -3.51 26.22
CA LEU A 43 11.78 -3.71 26.29
C LEU A 43 11.48 -5.17 26.67
N PRO A 44 10.65 -5.42 27.69
CA PRO A 44 10.12 -6.76 27.92
C PRO A 44 9.36 -7.26 26.69
N THR A 45 9.49 -8.55 26.38
CA THR A 45 8.85 -9.17 25.21
C THR A 45 7.35 -8.93 25.17
N GLU A 46 6.66 -9.04 26.32
CA GLU A 46 5.22 -8.78 26.43
C GLU A 46 4.84 -7.34 26.06
N VAL A 47 5.68 -6.37 26.42
CA VAL A 47 5.45 -4.95 26.10
C VAL A 47 5.65 -4.73 24.60
N LEU A 48 6.68 -5.34 24.04
CA LEU A 48 6.97 -5.27 22.60
C LEU A 48 5.85 -5.89 21.76
N GLU A 49 5.29 -7.03 22.17
CA GLU A 49 4.15 -7.65 21.51
C GLU A 49 2.90 -6.76 21.58
N LYS A 50 2.57 -6.24 22.77
CA LYS A 50 1.44 -5.31 22.93
C LYS A 50 1.61 -4.03 22.10
N LEU A 51 2.83 -3.51 21.98
CA LEU A 51 3.17 -2.38 21.10
C LEU A 51 2.94 -2.72 19.64
N ALA A 52 3.45 -3.86 19.19
CA ALA A 52 3.32 -4.29 17.80
C ALA A 52 1.84 -4.43 17.40
N ILE A 53 1.04 -5.07 18.26
CA ILE A 53 -0.42 -5.18 18.07
C ILE A 53 -1.07 -3.79 18.04
N SER A 54 -0.75 -2.93 19.00
CA SER A 54 -1.34 -1.57 19.08
C SER A 54 -0.97 -0.67 17.91
N LEU A 55 0.16 -0.94 17.25
CA LEU A 55 0.70 -0.18 16.12
C LEU A 55 0.47 -0.86 14.76
N ASN A 56 -0.38 -1.90 14.71
CA ASN A 56 -0.65 -2.69 13.51
C ASN A 56 0.63 -3.07 12.77
N THR A 57 1.58 -3.67 13.49
CA THR A 57 2.88 -4.07 12.98
C THR A 57 3.39 -5.32 13.69
N THR A 58 4.64 -5.72 13.43
CA THR A 58 5.28 -6.88 14.06
C THR A 58 6.37 -6.46 15.05
N PRO A 59 6.65 -7.27 16.09
CA PRO A 59 7.80 -7.07 16.96
C PRO A 59 9.11 -6.96 16.16
N GLY A 60 9.27 -7.81 15.14
CA GLY A 60 10.42 -7.78 14.24
C GLY A 60 10.58 -6.46 13.48
N TYR A 61 9.49 -5.79 13.10
CA TYR A 61 9.57 -4.48 12.45
C TYR A 61 10.02 -3.39 13.42
N LEU A 62 9.48 -3.38 14.65
CA LEU A 62 9.87 -2.45 15.70
C LEU A 62 11.34 -2.65 16.10
N MET A 63 11.78 -3.90 16.21
CA MET A 63 13.17 -4.27 16.50
C MET A 63 14.12 -4.06 15.32
N GLY A 64 13.59 -3.80 14.13
CA GLY A 64 14.38 -3.65 12.90
C GLY A 64 14.92 -4.95 12.32
N TRP A 65 14.40 -6.10 12.75
CA TRP A 65 14.71 -7.42 12.20
C TRP A 65 14.02 -7.68 10.86
N THR A 66 12.91 -6.99 10.59
CA THR A 66 12.22 -7.07 9.29
C THR A 66 12.31 -5.72 8.58
N GLU A 67 13.14 -5.66 7.54
CA GLU A 67 13.14 -4.57 6.56
C GLU A 67 11.77 -4.54 5.88
N LYS A 68 11.19 -3.34 5.68
CA LYS A 68 9.95 -3.25 4.93
C LYS A 68 10.23 -3.75 3.49
N PRO A 69 9.26 -4.36 2.80
CA PRO A 69 9.45 -4.75 1.40
C PRO A 69 9.93 -3.59 0.51
N GLN A 70 9.43 -2.38 0.79
CA GLN A 70 9.89 -1.14 0.18
C GLN A 70 11.38 -0.83 0.43
N ASP A 71 11.91 -1.14 1.61
CA ASP A 71 13.32 -0.90 1.95
C ASP A 71 14.23 -1.82 1.13
N LYS A 72 13.78 -3.07 0.88
CA LYS A 72 14.49 -4.03 0.02
C LYS A 72 14.58 -3.54 -1.42
N LEU A 73 13.46 -3.06 -1.98
CA LEU A 73 13.42 -2.51 -3.33
C LEU A 73 14.29 -1.26 -3.45
N LEU A 74 14.20 -0.33 -2.48
CA LEU A 74 14.98 0.90 -2.48
C LEU A 74 16.49 0.64 -2.37
N ASN A 75 16.88 -0.33 -1.54
CA ASN A 75 18.27 -0.73 -1.39
C ASN A 75 18.85 -1.26 -2.71
N ILE A 76 18.12 -2.12 -3.40
CA ILE A 76 18.53 -2.65 -4.72
C ILE A 76 18.56 -1.53 -5.75
N TYR A 77 17.49 -0.72 -5.82
CA TYR A 77 17.35 0.36 -6.79
C TYR A 77 18.49 1.39 -6.70
N ASN A 78 18.91 1.77 -5.49
CA ASN A 78 19.98 2.73 -5.27
C ASN A 78 21.38 2.22 -5.67
N GLN A 79 21.56 0.90 -5.82
CA GLN A 79 22.81 0.29 -6.29
C GLN A 79 22.89 0.18 -7.82
N LEU A 80 21.77 0.40 -8.52
CA LEU A 80 21.71 0.35 -9.99
C LEU A 80 22.28 1.62 -10.61
N ASP A 81 22.82 1.50 -11.82
CA ASP A 81 23.18 2.65 -12.64
C ASP A 81 21.92 3.39 -13.15
N SER A 82 22.11 4.65 -13.57
CA SER A 82 21.00 5.53 -13.97
C SER A 82 20.13 4.95 -15.09
N LYS A 83 20.70 4.20 -16.05
CA LYS A 83 19.90 3.59 -17.12
C LYS A 83 19.01 2.48 -16.57
N LYS A 84 19.56 1.61 -15.74
CA LYS A 84 18.79 0.51 -15.11
C LYS A 84 17.72 1.03 -14.14
N GLN A 85 17.98 2.15 -13.46
CA GLN A 85 16.98 2.82 -12.63
C GLN A 85 15.75 3.24 -13.44
N ASP A 86 15.96 3.85 -14.62
CA ASP A 86 14.87 4.23 -15.52
C ASP A 86 14.07 3.01 -16.01
N GLU A 87 14.74 1.89 -16.30
CA GLU A 87 14.06 0.64 -16.67
C GLU A 87 13.14 0.13 -15.56
N VAL A 88 13.63 0.10 -14.31
CA VAL A 88 12.82 -0.32 -13.14
C VAL A 88 11.64 0.62 -12.93
N TYR A 89 11.83 1.93 -13.06
CA TYR A 89 10.75 2.92 -12.94
C TYR A 89 9.69 2.71 -14.02
N ASN A 90 10.10 2.54 -15.27
CA ASN A 90 9.19 2.30 -16.39
C ASN A 90 8.40 1.00 -16.22
N PHE A 91 9.06 -0.06 -15.73
CA PHE A 91 8.40 -1.33 -15.44
C PHE A 91 7.38 -1.20 -14.29
N ALA A 92 7.74 -0.51 -13.20
CA ALA A 92 6.81 -0.25 -12.10
C ALA A 92 5.58 0.56 -12.56
N LYS A 93 5.80 1.57 -13.41
CA LYS A 93 4.73 2.37 -14.03
C LYS A 93 3.84 1.52 -14.93
N PHE A 94 4.43 0.62 -15.73
CA PHE A 94 3.69 -0.34 -16.55
C PHE A 94 2.82 -1.26 -15.69
N LYS A 95 3.37 -1.85 -14.62
CA LYS A 95 2.62 -2.72 -13.72
C LYS A 95 1.50 -2.01 -12.97
N LEU A 96 1.71 -0.75 -12.57
CA LEU A 96 0.65 0.06 -11.99
C LEU A 96 -0.48 0.33 -12.99
N ASN A 97 -0.15 0.55 -14.26
CA ASN A 97 -1.15 0.69 -15.31
C ASN A 97 -1.90 -0.62 -15.56
N GLU A 98 -1.18 -1.74 -15.68
CA GLU A 98 -1.76 -3.10 -15.81
C GLU A 98 -2.78 -3.39 -14.70
N GLN A 99 -2.44 -3.09 -13.45
CA GLN A 99 -3.34 -3.28 -12.31
C GLN A 99 -4.61 -2.41 -12.38
N ASN A 100 -4.49 -1.19 -12.91
CA ASN A 100 -5.60 -0.24 -12.99
C ASN A 100 -6.41 -0.34 -14.28
N LYS A 101 -5.95 -1.13 -15.27
CA LYS A 101 -6.63 -1.32 -16.54
C LYS A 101 -7.86 -2.22 -16.32
N LYS A 102 -9.06 -1.62 -16.31
CA LYS A 102 -10.31 -2.39 -16.44
C LYS A 102 -10.42 -2.87 -17.89
N ILE A 103 -10.28 -4.17 -18.11
CA ILE A 103 -10.48 -4.81 -19.41
C ILE A 103 -11.97 -5.09 -19.56
N PHE A 104 -12.60 -4.52 -20.59
CA PHE A 104 -13.96 -4.86 -21.01
C PHE A 104 -13.84 -5.81 -22.20
N THR A 105 -14.16 -7.08 -22.01
CA THR A 105 -14.26 -8.08 -23.07
C THR A 105 -15.70 -8.13 -23.59
N ILE A 106 -15.87 -7.91 -24.89
CA ILE A 106 -17.16 -8.02 -25.57
C ILE A 106 -17.25 -9.43 -26.15
N ALA A 107 -18.18 -10.26 -25.66
CA ALA A 107 -18.18 -11.70 -25.96
C ALA A 107 -18.78 -12.09 -27.32
N ALA A 108 -18.21 -13.18 -27.84
CA ALA A 108 -18.71 -14.23 -28.74
C ALA A 108 -18.74 -14.05 -30.28
N HIS A 109 -18.97 -12.85 -30.83
CA HIS A 109 -19.05 -12.67 -32.30
C HIS A 109 -18.16 -11.56 -32.86
N SER A 110 -17.12 -11.16 -32.14
CA SER A 110 -16.06 -10.30 -32.69
C SER A 110 -15.15 -11.12 -33.60
N ASP A 111 -14.87 -10.63 -34.81
CA ASP A 111 -13.92 -11.24 -35.77
C ASP A 111 -12.54 -11.47 -35.15
N ASP A 112 -12.19 -10.67 -34.14
CA ASP A 112 -11.03 -10.87 -33.27
C ASP A 112 -11.50 -11.02 -31.82
N PRO A 113 -11.49 -12.25 -31.27
CA PRO A 113 -11.86 -12.54 -29.88
C PRO A 113 -10.97 -11.84 -28.84
N ASN A 114 -9.79 -11.36 -29.24
CA ASN A 114 -8.82 -10.70 -28.37
C ASN A 114 -8.78 -9.17 -28.59
N LYS A 115 -9.71 -8.60 -29.35
CA LYS A 115 -9.79 -7.16 -29.54
C LYS A 115 -10.10 -6.46 -28.21
N GLU A 116 -9.10 -5.82 -27.64
CA GLU A 116 -9.26 -4.92 -26.51
C GLU A 116 -9.74 -3.54 -26.99
N ILE A 117 -10.72 -2.96 -26.31
CA ILE A 117 -11.17 -1.58 -26.55
C ILE A 117 -10.97 -0.71 -25.32
N THR A 118 -10.84 0.60 -25.55
CA THR A 118 -10.73 1.59 -24.49
C THR A 118 -12.08 1.85 -23.83
N VAL A 119 -12.08 2.40 -22.60
CA VAL A 119 -13.31 2.77 -21.88
C VAL A 119 -14.19 3.71 -22.69
N LYS A 120 -13.57 4.66 -23.40
CA LYS A 120 -14.30 5.63 -24.24
C LYS A 120 -15.01 4.94 -25.40
N GLU A 121 -14.32 4.03 -26.09
CA GLU A 121 -14.93 3.26 -27.18
C GLU A 121 -16.06 2.36 -26.68
N PHE A 122 -15.94 1.80 -25.46
CA PHE A 122 -17.01 1.01 -24.83
C PHE A 122 -18.24 1.85 -24.52
N ASP A 123 -18.05 3.04 -23.94
CA ASP A 123 -19.14 3.97 -23.62
C ASP A 123 -19.86 4.47 -24.87
N ASP A 124 -19.11 4.80 -25.92
CA ASP A 124 -19.66 5.23 -27.21
C ASP A 124 -20.48 4.10 -27.86
N LEU A 125 -20.03 2.84 -27.75
CA LEU A 125 -20.71 1.68 -28.30
C LEU A 125 -22.03 1.37 -27.56
N ASN A 126 -22.01 1.42 -26.22
CA ASN A 126 -23.23 1.22 -25.43
C ASN A 126 -24.27 2.29 -25.71
N ARG A 127 -23.85 3.55 -25.89
CA ARG A 127 -24.76 4.63 -26.28
C ARG A 127 -25.43 4.36 -27.62
N TYR A 128 -24.66 3.86 -28.60
CA TYR A 128 -25.21 3.48 -29.90
C TYR A 128 -26.23 2.34 -29.80
N LEU A 129 -25.95 1.31 -28.98
CA LEU A 129 -26.87 0.20 -28.74
C LEU A 129 -28.17 0.68 -28.08
N ASP A 130 -28.07 1.54 -27.05
CA ASP A 130 -29.22 2.12 -26.37
C ASP A 130 -30.10 2.97 -27.32
N GLU A 131 -29.49 3.67 -28.27
CA GLU A 131 -30.20 4.41 -29.32
C GLU A 131 -30.86 3.48 -30.34
N ALA A 132 -30.20 2.39 -30.73
CA ALA A 132 -30.74 1.41 -31.65
C ALA A 132 -31.96 0.68 -31.06
N ASP A 133 -31.88 0.28 -29.78
CA ASP A 133 -32.98 -0.38 -29.08
C ASP A 133 -34.21 0.56 -28.96
N LYS A 134 -34.01 1.83 -28.62
CA LYS A 134 -35.09 2.83 -28.61
C LYS A 134 -35.80 2.97 -29.97
N ASN A 135 -35.02 3.00 -31.05
CA ASN A 135 -35.57 3.10 -32.41
C ASN A 135 -36.32 1.82 -32.86
N PHE A 136 -36.02 0.68 -32.24
CA PHE A 136 -36.74 -0.58 -32.47
C PHE A 136 -38.04 -0.66 -31.66
N ASP A 137 -38.06 -0.12 -30.45
CA ASP A 137 -39.24 -0.08 -29.58
C ASP A 137 -40.27 0.98 -30.00
N ASP A 138 -39.84 2.05 -30.69
CA ASP A 138 -40.72 3.12 -31.21
C ASP A 138 -41.46 2.75 -32.52
N LYS A 139 -41.39 1.49 -32.97
CA LYS A 139 -41.94 1.00 -34.25
C LYS A 139 -43.02 -0.07 -34.09
#